data_AF-A0A7W0TV13-F1
#
_entry.id   AF-A0A7W0TV13-F1
#
_cell.length_a   1.000
_cell.length_b   1.000
_cell.length_c   1.000
_cell.angle_alpha   90.00
_cell.angle_beta   90.00
_cell.angle_gamma   90.00
#
_symmetry.space_group_name_H-M   'P 1'
#
loop_
_entity.id
_entity.type
_entity.pdbx_description
1 polymer ?
#
loop_
_entity_poly.entity_id
_entity_poly.type
_entity_poly.pdbx_seq_one_letter_code
_entity_poly.pdbx_strand_id
1 'polypeptide(L)'
;MVPPVGHRLGGTRRQVSSPRSFPVKDYRPYSFWLETCGDDLTPRPPLAGSTEVDVAILGAGYTGLWTTYYLQERDPSLKIALVEAEIAGYGASGRNGGWCYPGFPVTLGGLRERFGPEAARAVSTAMHESVDEVGRVDAAEGIGCGFQMSGALRLARGRHELPAITGAHETAQALGLGEHYQLLSAAEVTERVRITEVEAGLFSPHGAVIHPGKLVRGLARAVERRGATIYERTHVETYVPG
;
A
#
# COMPACT_ATOMS: atom_id res chain seq x y z
N MET A 1 -14.98 83.93 -17.79
CA MET A 1 -13.96 83.68 -16.74
C MET A 1 -14.23 82.28 -16.21
N VAL A 2 -13.42 81.30 -16.63
CA VAL A 2 -13.61 79.86 -16.37
C VAL A 2 -12.70 79.48 -15.19
N PRO A 3 -13.20 78.88 -14.10
CA PRO A 3 -12.32 78.30 -13.07
C PRO A 3 -11.98 76.82 -13.42
N PRO A 4 -10.78 76.33 -13.04
CA PRO A 4 -10.23 75.10 -13.59
C PRO A 4 -10.60 73.85 -12.79
N VAL A 5 -10.54 72.72 -13.50
CA VAL A 5 -10.72 71.33 -13.05
C VAL A 5 -9.53 70.90 -12.18
N GLY A 6 -9.82 70.27 -11.04
CA GLY A 6 -8.84 69.55 -10.22
C GLY A 6 -9.39 68.20 -9.76
N HIS A 7 -9.18 67.15 -10.55
CA HIS A 7 -9.44 65.77 -10.13
C HIS A 7 -8.29 65.28 -9.23
N ARG A 8 -8.58 64.99 -7.96
CA ARG A 8 -7.69 64.20 -7.09
C ARG A 8 -7.96 62.72 -7.34
N LEU A 9 -7.01 62.02 -7.94
CA LEU A 9 -6.98 60.55 -7.94
C LEU A 9 -6.33 60.08 -6.63
N GLY A 10 -7.17 59.64 -5.69
CA GLY A 10 -6.73 58.94 -4.48
C GLY A 10 -6.33 57.51 -4.83
N GLY A 11 -5.03 57.27 -5.02
CA GLY A 11 -4.47 55.93 -5.14
C GLY A 11 -4.35 55.27 -3.76
N THR A 12 -5.32 54.44 -3.39
CA THR A 12 -5.17 53.50 -2.27
C THR A 12 -4.23 52.39 -2.69
N ARG A 13 -2.98 52.41 -2.18
CA ARG A 13 -2.09 51.25 -2.23
C ARG A 13 -2.78 50.10 -1.49
N ARG A 14 -3.26 49.09 -2.23
CA ARG A 14 -3.63 47.79 -1.64
C ARG A 14 -2.36 47.21 -1.02
N GLN A 15 -2.36 47.10 0.31
CA GLN A 15 -1.41 46.28 1.04
C GLN A 15 -1.51 44.86 0.48
N VAL A 16 -0.42 44.36 -0.10
CA VAL A 16 -0.30 42.94 -0.43
C VAL A 16 -0.28 42.20 0.90
N SER A 17 -1.38 41.52 1.21
CA SER A 17 -1.47 40.64 2.37
C SER A 17 -0.36 39.59 2.26
N SER A 18 0.43 39.45 3.32
CA SER A 18 1.39 38.35 3.46
C SER A 18 0.70 37.02 3.11
N PRO A 19 1.37 36.08 2.43
CA PRO A 19 0.77 34.78 2.16
C PRO A 19 0.32 34.18 3.49
N ARG A 20 -0.97 33.84 3.59
CA ARG A 20 -1.50 33.12 4.76
C ARG A 20 -0.70 31.82 4.85
N SER A 21 0.11 31.65 5.90
CA SER A 21 0.72 30.35 6.18
C SER A 21 -0.42 29.41 6.52
N PHE A 22 -0.83 28.58 5.57
CA PHE A 22 -1.69 27.45 5.89
C PHE A 22 -0.91 26.58 6.88
N PRO A 23 -1.50 26.20 8.02
CA PRO A 23 -0.84 25.30 8.94
C PRO A 23 -0.44 24.03 8.17
N VAL A 24 0.83 23.65 8.28
CA VAL A 24 1.33 22.41 7.70
C VAL A 24 0.50 21.29 8.30
N LYS A 25 -0.14 20.48 7.44
CA LYS A 25 -0.96 19.35 7.88
C LYS A 25 -0.06 18.36 8.61
N ASP A 26 -0.39 18.07 9.87
CA ASP A 26 0.30 17.03 10.63
C ASP A 26 -0.28 15.66 10.26
N TYR A 27 0.54 14.80 9.65
CA TYR A 27 0.12 13.49 9.16
C TYR A 27 0.15 12.39 10.23
N ARG A 28 0.87 12.59 11.34
CA ARG A 28 1.02 11.61 12.42
C ARG A 28 -0.32 11.13 12.99
N PRO A 29 -1.28 12.00 13.40
CA PRO A 29 -2.51 11.55 14.04
C PRO A 29 -3.47 10.77 13.11
N TYR A 30 -3.21 10.72 11.81
CA TYR A 30 -4.07 10.00 10.86
C TYR A 30 -3.83 8.49 10.86
N SER A 31 -2.71 8.02 11.41
CA SER A 31 -2.41 6.60 11.49
C SER A 31 -1.32 6.30 12.49
N PHE A 32 -1.58 5.34 13.36
CA PHE A 32 -0.56 4.75 14.23
C PHE A 32 0.72 4.40 13.45
N TRP A 33 0.59 3.79 12.27
CA TRP A 33 1.75 3.40 11.47
C TRP A 33 2.51 4.57 10.87
N LEU A 34 1.85 5.69 10.55
CA LEU A 34 2.58 6.87 10.08
C LEU A 34 3.27 7.56 11.25
N GLU A 35 2.59 7.68 12.39
CA GLU A 35 3.15 8.21 13.62
C GLU A 35 4.40 7.46 14.09
N THR A 36 4.38 6.12 14.08
CA THR A 36 5.46 5.28 14.63
C THR A 36 6.49 4.82 13.61
N CYS A 37 6.40 5.23 12.34
CA CYS A 37 7.37 4.77 11.34
C CYS A 37 8.77 5.36 11.53
N GLY A 38 8.90 6.43 12.30
CA GLY A 38 10.18 7.10 12.56
C GLY A 38 10.74 7.87 11.36
N ASP A 39 9.89 8.22 10.39
CA ASP A 39 10.26 9.00 9.20
C ASP A 39 9.80 10.46 9.31
N ASP A 40 10.42 11.34 8.52
CA ASP A 40 9.91 12.69 8.31
C ASP A 40 8.68 12.64 7.40
N LEU A 41 7.55 13.12 7.94
CA LEU A 41 6.27 13.19 7.22
C LEU A 41 6.02 14.57 6.59
N THR A 42 7.03 15.45 6.59
CA THR A 42 7.00 16.67 5.80
C THR A 42 6.81 16.30 4.32
N PRO A 43 5.84 16.91 3.62
CA PRO A 43 5.63 16.61 2.22
C PRO A 43 6.86 16.91 1.36
N ARG A 44 7.12 16.03 0.40
CA ARG A 44 8.02 16.29 -0.72
C ARG A 44 7.51 17.50 -1.53
N PRO A 45 8.37 18.18 -2.30
CA PRO A 45 7.96 19.33 -3.10
C PRO A 45 6.78 18.98 -4.03
N PRO A 46 5.80 19.88 -4.18
CA PRO A 46 4.74 19.70 -5.16
C PRO A 46 5.28 19.87 -6.58
N LEU A 47 4.52 19.40 -7.56
CA LEU A 47 4.83 19.63 -8.96
C LEU A 47 4.68 21.13 -9.26
N ALA A 48 5.79 21.80 -9.58
CA ALA A 48 5.84 23.26 -9.73
C ALA A 48 5.28 23.77 -11.07
N GLY A 49 5.12 22.89 -12.05
CA GLY A 49 4.67 23.22 -13.41
C GLY A 49 4.70 22.00 -14.32
N SER A 50 4.54 22.22 -15.63
CA SER A 50 4.61 21.14 -16.62
C SER A 50 5.98 20.45 -16.59
N THR A 51 5.96 19.12 -16.65
CA THR A 51 7.16 18.29 -16.77
C THR A 51 6.91 17.18 -17.79
N GLU A 52 7.98 16.75 -18.45
CA GLU A 52 7.96 15.61 -19.35
C GLU A 52 8.74 14.46 -18.73
N VAL A 53 8.14 13.27 -18.74
CA VAL A 53 8.68 12.03 -18.20
C VAL A 53 8.29 10.87 -19.10
N ASP A 54 9.03 9.77 -19.04
CA ASP A 54 8.71 8.56 -19.81
C ASP A 54 7.50 7.83 -19.20
N VAL A 55 7.39 7.87 -17.86
CA VAL A 55 6.26 7.28 -17.13
C VAL A 55 5.77 8.22 -16.03
N ALA A 56 4.48 8.55 -16.07
CA ALA A 56 3.78 9.24 -14.99
C ALA A 56 2.89 8.26 -14.22
N ILE A 57 3.04 8.22 -12.89
CA ILE A 57 2.28 7.33 -11.99
C ILE A 57 1.44 8.19 -11.06
N LEU A 58 0.13 7.90 -11.00
CA LEU A 58 -0.82 8.64 -10.18
C LEU A 58 -1.02 7.89 -8.85
N GLY A 59 -0.43 8.42 -7.78
CA GLY A 59 -0.51 7.89 -6.42
C GLY A 59 0.80 7.26 -5.94
N ALA A 60 1.25 7.66 -4.75
CA ALA A 60 2.44 7.14 -4.09
C ALA A 60 2.09 6.14 -2.97
N GLY A 61 1.18 5.21 -3.29
CA GLY A 61 0.91 4.00 -2.49
C GLY A 61 1.73 2.81 -2.96
N TYR A 62 1.50 1.64 -2.36
CA TYR A 62 2.25 0.40 -2.68
C TYR A 62 2.21 0.07 -4.15
N THR A 63 1.05 0.13 -4.81
CA THR A 63 0.97 -0.15 -6.26
C THR A 63 1.88 0.76 -7.05
N GLY A 64 1.77 2.09 -6.89
CA GLY A 64 2.60 3.04 -7.62
C GLY A 64 4.10 2.91 -7.32
N LEU A 65 4.46 2.71 -6.05
CA LEU A 65 5.84 2.56 -5.61
C LEU A 65 6.47 1.25 -6.10
N TRP A 66 5.75 0.13 -6.01
CA TRP A 66 6.24 -1.15 -6.53
C TRP A 66 6.33 -1.15 -8.05
N THR A 67 5.35 -0.58 -8.74
CA THR A 67 5.43 -0.38 -10.19
C THR A 67 6.68 0.43 -10.54
N THR A 68 6.94 1.53 -9.85
CA THR A 68 8.15 2.35 -10.06
C THR A 68 9.42 1.54 -9.83
N TYR A 69 9.51 0.84 -8.70
CA TYR A 69 10.67 0.05 -8.32
C TYR A 69 11.06 -0.96 -9.39
N TYR A 70 10.08 -1.70 -9.90
CA TYR A 70 10.28 -2.73 -10.92
C TYR A 70 10.41 -2.21 -12.35
N LEU A 71 9.91 -1.01 -12.65
CA LEU A 71 10.22 -0.32 -13.90
C LEU A 71 11.68 0.12 -13.91
N GLN A 72 12.17 0.73 -12.82
CA GLN A 72 13.58 1.11 -12.68
C GLN A 72 14.53 -0.08 -12.68
N GLU A 73 14.12 -1.22 -12.13
CA GLU A 73 14.91 -2.46 -12.19
C GLU A 73 15.02 -3.00 -13.62
N ARG A 74 13.96 -2.87 -14.42
CA ARG A 74 13.93 -3.33 -15.82
C ARG A 74 14.66 -2.37 -16.76
N ASP A 75 14.46 -1.07 -16.56
CA ASP A 75 15.07 -0.02 -17.37
C ASP A 75 15.42 1.19 -16.47
N PRO A 76 16.68 1.27 -15.99
CA PRO A 76 17.15 2.38 -15.17
C PRO A 76 17.19 3.73 -15.88
N SER A 77 17.01 3.78 -17.21
CA SER A 77 17.05 5.03 -17.98
C SER A 77 15.72 5.80 -17.95
N LEU A 78 14.63 5.14 -17.55
CA LEU A 78 13.30 5.74 -17.49
C LEU A 78 13.25 6.92 -16.50
N LYS A 79 12.81 8.07 -17.00
CA LYS A 79 12.38 9.20 -16.17
C LYS A 79 10.99 8.90 -15.66
N ILE A 80 10.85 8.66 -14.36
CA ILE A 80 9.57 8.33 -13.73
C ILE A 80 9.20 9.42 -12.72
N ALA A 81 7.97 9.91 -12.82
CA ALA A 81 7.38 10.79 -11.82
C ALA A 81 6.14 10.15 -11.18
N LEU A 82 6.06 10.21 -9.85
CA LEU A 82 4.87 9.88 -9.08
C LEU A 82 4.21 11.18 -8.62
N VAL A 83 2.89 11.24 -8.71
CA VAL A 83 2.09 12.40 -8.27
C VAL A 83 1.12 11.95 -7.18
N GLU A 84 1.22 12.53 -5.98
CA GLU A 84 0.46 12.17 -4.79
C GLU A 84 -0.25 13.39 -4.21
N ALA A 85 -1.56 13.26 -3.95
CA ALA A 85 -2.40 14.34 -3.44
C ALA A 85 -2.03 14.75 -2.00
N GLU A 86 -1.49 13.82 -1.22
CA GLU A 86 -1.12 14.03 0.17
C GLU A 86 0.38 13.77 0.37
N ILE A 87 0.74 12.67 1.02
CA ILE A 87 2.13 12.19 1.15
C ILE A 87 2.19 10.71 0.77
N ALA A 88 3.35 10.21 0.36
CA ALA A 88 3.55 8.80 0.07
C ALA A 88 3.16 7.94 1.27
N GLY A 89 2.23 7.02 1.03
CA GLY A 89 1.62 6.18 2.06
C GLY A 89 0.42 6.77 2.80
N TYR A 90 -0.06 7.99 2.49
CA TYR A 90 -1.24 8.58 3.15
C TYR A 90 -2.50 7.70 3.02
N GLY A 91 -2.66 7.01 1.89
CA GLY A 91 -3.81 6.16 1.59
C GLY A 91 -3.83 4.82 2.35
N ALA A 92 -4.29 3.74 1.70
CA ALA A 92 -4.39 2.42 2.32
C ALA A 92 -3.01 1.84 2.70
N SER A 93 -1.96 2.18 1.97
CA SER A 93 -0.62 1.59 2.13
C SER A 93 0.06 1.96 3.46
N GLY A 94 -0.19 3.15 4.02
CA GLY A 94 0.30 3.50 5.35
C GLY A 94 -0.72 3.30 6.47
N ARG A 95 -1.94 2.82 6.18
CA ARG A 95 -3.06 2.79 7.14
C ARG A 95 -3.83 1.48 7.22
N ASN A 96 -3.26 0.40 6.68
CA ASN A 96 -3.86 -0.94 6.72
C ASN A 96 -3.59 -1.66 8.05
N GLY A 97 -3.99 -2.93 8.16
CA GLY A 97 -3.88 -3.70 9.41
C GLY A 97 -2.50 -4.29 9.73
N GLY A 98 -1.47 -4.07 8.93
CA GLY A 98 -0.11 -4.60 9.20
C GLY A 98 0.11 -6.08 8.85
N TRP A 99 -0.89 -6.74 8.25
CA TRP A 99 -0.79 -8.12 7.78
C TRP A 99 -0.44 -8.12 6.28
N CYS A 100 0.61 -8.86 5.92
CA CYS A 100 1.02 -9.14 4.56
C CYS A 100 0.60 -10.58 4.24
N TYR A 101 -0.57 -10.73 3.63
CA TYR A 101 -1.25 -12.01 3.50
C TYR A 101 -1.48 -12.36 2.02
N PRO A 102 -1.18 -13.61 1.60
CA PRO A 102 -1.26 -14.04 0.21
C PRO A 102 -2.69 -14.45 -0.16
N GLY A 103 -3.66 -13.56 0.09
CA GLY A 103 -5.07 -13.84 -0.16
C GLY A 103 -5.76 -12.74 -0.97
N PHE A 104 -6.80 -13.16 -1.69
CA PHE A 104 -7.72 -12.28 -2.39
C PHE A 104 -9.08 -12.24 -1.67
N PRO A 105 -9.92 -11.21 -1.90
CA PRO A 105 -11.30 -11.18 -1.43
C PRO A 105 -12.21 -12.14 -2.23
N VAL A 106 -11.68 -13.28 -2.68
CA VAL A 106 -12.38 -14.36 -3.38
C VAL A 106 -11.78 -15.68 -2.88
N THR A 107 -12.62 -16.68 -2.63
CA THR A 107 -12.15 -17.99 -2.19
C THR A 107 -11.42 -18.71 -3.34
N LEU A 108 -10.47 -19.58 -2.98
CA LEU A 108 -9.78 -20.42 -3.96
C LEU A 108 -10.77 -21.27 -4.79
N GLY A 109 -11.87 -21.70 -4.17
CA GLY A 109 -12.96 -22.41 -4.86
C GLY A 109 -13.68 -21.54 -5.87
N GLY A 110 -13.94 -20.27 -5.54
CA GLY A 110 -14.54 -19.31 -6.46
C GLY A 110 -13.61 -18.95 -7.63
N LEU A 111 -12.30 -18.88 -7.40
CA LEU A 111 -11.32 -18.72 -8.48
C LEU A 111 -11.34 -19.92 -9.43
N ARG A 112 -11.33 -21.15 -8.87
CA ARG A 112 -11.41 -22.39 -9.64
C ARG A 112 -12.68 -22.46 -10.48
N GLU A 113 -13.83 -22.09 -9.91
CA GLU A 113 -15.12 -22.11 -10.61
C GLU A 113 -15.16 -21.12 -11.78
N ARG A 114 -14.64 -19.91 -11.59
CA ARG A 114 -14.70 -18.84 -12.60
C ARG A 114 -13.65 -18.96 -13.69
N PHE A 115 -12.45 -19.41 -13.35
CA PHE A 115 -11.27 -19.33 -14.23
C PHE A 115 -10.58 -20.68 -14.45
N GLY A 116 -11.08 -21.75 -13.84
CA GLY A 116 -10.51 -23.09 -13.95
C GLY A 116 -9.37 -23.35 -12.93
N PRO A 117 -8.96 -24.62 -12.79
CA PRO A 117 -8.02 -25.05 -11.76
C PRO A 117 -6.60 -24.50 -11.98
N GLU A 118 -6.14 -24.41 -13.22
CA GLU A 118 -4.78 -23.93 -13.52
C GLU A 118 -4.60 -22.45 -13.16
N ALA A 119 -5.55 -21.60 -13.55
CA ALA A 119 -5.52 -20.17 -13.24
C ALA A 119 -5.66 -19.93 -11.73
N ALA A 120 -6.55 -20.67 -11.06
CA ALA A 120 -6.67 -20.59 -9.60
C ALA A 120 -5.38 -20.97 -8.88
N ARG A 121 -4.70 -22.03 -9.35
CA ARG A 121 -3.40 -22.44 -8.82
C ARG A 121 -2.33 -21.37 -9.07
N ALA A 122 -2.21 -20.89 -10.31
CA ALA A 122 -1.21 -19.90 -10.68
C ALA A 122 -1.33 -18.60 -9.88
N VAL A 123 -2.56 -18.09 -9.72
CA VAL A 123 -2.81 -16.89 -8.90
C VAL A 123 -2.48 -17.14 -7.43
N SER A 124 -2.83 -18.29 -6.87
CA SER A 124 -2.49 -18.62 -5.48
C SER A 124 -0.98 -18.68 -5.25
N THR A 125 -0.25 -19.32 -6.16
CA THR A 125 1.22 -19.39 -6.11
C THR A 125 1.84 -18.00 -6.21
N ALA A 126 1.42 -17.19 -7.18
CA ALA A 126 1.91 -15.82 -7.33
C ALA A 126 1.65 -14.96 -6.08
N MET A 127 0.53 -15.19 -5.38
CA MET A 127 0.25 -14.48 -4.12
C MET A 127 1.18 -14.90 -2.98
N HIS A 128 1.53 -16.17 -2.86
CA HIS A 128 2.56 -16.62 -1.90
C HIS A 128 3.90 -15.95 -2.21
N GLU A 129 4.33 -16.02 -3.47
CA GLU A 129 5.58 -15.38 -3.93
C GLU A 129 5.59 -13.87 -3.70
N SER A 130 4.43 -13.20 -3.79
CA SER A 130 4.31 -11.77 -3.53
C SER A 130 4.66 -11.40 -2.08
N VAL A 131 4.36 -12.26 -1.11
CA VAL A 131 4.71 -12.02 0.31
C VAL A 131 6.21 -12.20 0.52
N ASP A 132 6.78 -13.26 -0.05
CA ASP A 132 8.23 -13.49 -0.02
C ASP A 132 8.99 -12.32 -0.65
N GLU A 133 8.44 -11.77 -1.74
CA GLU A 133 9.02 -10.65 -2.45
C GLU A 133 9.04 -9.35 -1.64
N VAL A 134 8.02 -9.11 -0.81
CA VAL A 134 8.03 -8.00 0.16
C VAL A 134 9.20 -8.15 1.12
N GLY A 135 9.43 -9.36 1.65
CA GLY A 135 10.56 -9.65 2.53
C GLY A 135 11.91 -9.48 1.82
N ARG A 136 12.02 -9.94 0.57
CA ARG A 136 13.24 -9.79 -0.26
C ARG A 136 13.61 -8.32 -0.44
N VAL A 137 12.65 -7.47 -0.78
CA VAL A 137 12.92 -6.04 -0.99
C VAL A 137 13.11 -5.27 0.30
N ASP A 138 12.42 -5.63 1.39
CA ASP A 138 12.72 -5.09 2.72
C ASP A 138 14.20 -5.26 3.06
N ALA A 139 14.74 -6.47 2.82
CA ALA A 139 16.14 -6.79 3.03
C ALA A 139 17.07 -6.08 2.02
N ALA A 140 16.76 -6.16 0.71
CA ALA A 140 17.61 -5.61 -0.34
C ALA A 140 17.77 -4.09 -0.27
N GLU A 141 16.70 -3.38 0.11
CA GLU A 141 16.69 -1.91 0.21
C GLU A 141 16.97 -1.39 1.63
N GLY A 142 17.19 -2.30 2.59
CA GLY A 142 17.45 -1.97 3.99
C GLY A 142 16.31 -1.16 4.63
N ILE A 143 15.05 -1.50 4.31
CA ILE A 143 13.88 -0.72 4.74
C ILE A 143 13.63 -0.90 6.24
N GLY A 144 13.77 -2.12 6.76
CA GLY A 144 13.57 -2.41 8.17
C GLY A 144 12.12 -2.26 8.61
N CYS A 145 11.17 -2.71 7.79
CA CYS A 145 9.74 -2.66 8.12
C CYS A 145 9.31 -3.69 9.16
N GLY A 146 10.24 -4.50 9.68
CA GLY A 146 9.95 -5.56 10.64
C GLY A 146 9.20 -6.72 9.99
N PHE A 147 9.54 -7.05 8.75
CA PHE A 147 8.97 -8.20 8.06
C PHE A 147 9.23 -9.47 8.86
N GLN A 148 8.16 -10.17 9.22
CA GLN A 148 8.24 -11.43 9.95
C GLN A 148 7.24 -12.42 9.37
N MET A 149 7.75 -13.49 8.75
CA MET A 149 6.94 -14.62 8.32
C MET A 149 6.44 -15.38 9.55
N SER A 150 5.13 -15.34 9.79
CA SER A 150 4.47 -15.93 10.97
C SER A 150 3.29 -16.84 10.62
N GLY A 151 2.98 -16.95 9.33
CA GLY A 151 1.79 -17.59 8.84
C GLY A 151 0.51 -16.79 9.09
N ALA A 152 -0.60 -17.36 8.65
CA ALA A 152 -1.95 -16.87 8.83
C ALA A 152 -2.87 -18.01 9.25
N LEU A 153 -3.71 -17.74 10.24
CA LEU A 153 -4.64 -18.70 10.82
C LEU A 153 -6.07 -18.20 10.65
N ARG A 154 -6.87 -18.94 9.89
CA ARG A 154 -8.32 -18.73 9.79
C ARG A 154 -9.03 -19.72 10.70
N LEU A 155 -10.04 -19.28 11.43
CA LEU A 155 -10.67 -20.04 12.51
C LEU A 155 -12.15 -20.26 12.27
N ALA A 156 -12.67 -21.40 12.70
CA ALA A 156 -14.07 -21.61 12.97
C ALA A 156 -14.29 -21.48 14.49
N ARG A 157 -15.06 -20.49 14.90
CA ARG A 157 -15.50 -20.25 16.28
C ARG A 157 -16.87 -20.86 16.56
N GLY A 158 -17.60 -21.25 15.52
CA GLY A 158 -18.83 -22.03 15.62
C GLY A 158 -18.92 -23.14 14.58
N ARG A 159 -19.70 -24.18 14.89
CA ARG A 159 -19.88 -25.35 14.03
C ARG A 159 -20.34 -25.02 12.60
N HIS A 160 -21.10 -23.94 12.44
CA HIS A 160 -21.59 -23.48 11.14
C HIS A 160 -20.49 -22.95 10.22
N GLU A 161 -19.31 -22.61 10.77
CA GLU A 161 -18.14 -22.14 10.00
C GLU A 161 -17.22 -23.29 9.57
N LEU A 162 -17.37 -24.49 10.16
CA LEU A 162 -16.58 -25.68 9.83
C LEU A 162 -16.58 -26.00 8.33
N PRO A 163 -17.72 -25.99 7.62
CA PRO A 163 -17.73 -26.26 6.17
C PRO A 163 -16.85 -25.31 5.36
N ALA A 164 -16.70 -24.05 5.79
CA ALA A 164 -15.84 -23.08 5.10
C ALA A 164 -14.35 -23.33 5.36
N ILE A 165 -14.00 -23.89 6.52
CA ILE A 165 -12.64 -24.31 6.87
C ILE A 165 -12.27 -25.58 6.11
N THR A 166 -13.08 -26.64 6.21
CA THR A 166 -12.82 -27.93 5.56
C THR A 166 -12.89 -27.83 4.04
N GLY A 167 -13.90 -27.14 3.49
CA GLY A 167 -14.06 -26.97 2.05
C GLY A 167 -12.92 -26.17 1.39
N ALA A 168 -12.31 -25.22 2.11
CA ALA A 168 -11.13 -24.52 1.62
C ALA A 168 -9.89 -25.43 1.61
N HIS A 169 -9.71 -26.25 2.64
CA HIS A 169 -8.64 -27.26 2.68
C HIS A 169 -8.80 -28.27 1.54
N GLU A 170 -9.99 -28.84 1.35
CA GLU A 170 -10.30 -29.78 0.26
C GLU A 170 -10.06 -29.15 -1.12
N THR A 171 -10.44 -27.87 -1.30
CA THR A 171 -10.17 -27.14 -2.53
C THR A 171 -8.67 -26.99 -2.79
N ALA A 172 -7.89 -26.66 -1.76
CA ALA A 172 -6.43 -26.56 -1.89
C ALA A 172 -5.81 -27.92 -2.25
N GLN A 173 -6.25 -29.01 -1.61
CA GLN A 173 -5.82 -30.37 -1.95
C GLN A 173 -6.12 -30.71 -3.42
N ALA A 174 -7.34 -30.44 -3.89
CA ALA A 174 -7.76 -30.71 -5.26
C ALA A 174 -6.98 -29.91 -6.33
N LEU A 175 -6.40 -28.77 -5.94
CA LEU A 175 -5.59 -27.92 -6.82
C LEU A 175 -4.08 -28.20 -6.72
N GLY A 176 -3.67 -29.20 -5.92
CA GLY A 176 -2.26 -29.51 -5.69
C GLY A 176 -1.55 -28.46 -4.83
N LEU A 177 -2.29 -27.70 -4.02
CA LEU A 177 -1.78 -26.68 -3.08
C LEU A 177 -1.88 -27.14 -1.62
N GLY A 178 -2.25 -28.40 -1.39
CA GLY A 178 -2.55 -28.94 -0.06
C GLY A 178 -1.40 -28.81 0.95
N GLU A 179 -0.14 -28.89 0.49
CA GLU A 179 1.04 -28.74 1.34
C GLU A 179 1.16 -27.36 2.00
N HIS A 180 0.50 -26.34 1.44
CA HIS A 180 0.51 -24.97 1.95
C HIS A 180 -0.58 -24.67 2.98
N TYR A 181 -1.46 -25.64 3.27
CA TYR A 181 -2.61 -25.46 4.15
C TYR A 181 -2.76 -26.63 5.11
N GLN A 182 -2.61 -26.35 6.40
CA GLN A 182 -2.79 -27.32 7.48
C GLN A 182 -4.17 -27.14 8.10
N LEU A 183 -5.02 -28.16 7.99
CA LEU A 183 -6.24 -28.24 8.77
C LEU A 183 -5.88 -28.58 10.22
N LEU A 184 -6.35 -27.76 11.16
CA LEU A 184 -6.06 -27.88 12.58
C LEU A 184 -7.35 -28.17 13.36
N SER A 185 -7.27 -29.10 14.29
CA SER A 185 -8.26 -29.29 15.34
C SER A 185 -8.26 -28.14 16.34
N ALA A 186 -9.31 -28.03 17.16
CA ALA A 186 -9.38 -27.07 18.27
C ALA A 186 -8.17 -27.15 19.22
N ALA A 187 -7.68 -28.36 19.50
CA ALA A 187 -6.52 -28.60 20.36
C ALA A 187 -5.24 -28.03 19.72
N GLU A 188 -4.98 -28.34 18.45
CA GLU A 188 -3.80 -27.84 17.72
C GLU A 188 -3.82 -26.32 17.51
N VAL A 189 -5.01 -25.71 17.38
CA VAL A 189 -5.14 -24.26 17.42
C VAL A 189 -4.73 -23.72 18.79
N THR A 190 -5.23 -24.32 19.87
CA THR A 190 -4.97 -23.87 21.24
C THR A 190 -3.48 -23.92 21.62
N GLU A 191 -2.74 -24.89 21.08
CA GLU A 191 -1.27 -24.98 21.21
C GLU A 191 -0.54 -23.79 20.56
N ARG A 192 -1.10 -23.23 19.47
CA ARG A 192 -0.51 -22.09 18.76
C ARG A 192 -0.92 -20.76 19.36
N VAL A 193 -2.21 -20.60 19.68
CA VAL A 193 -2.78 -19.37 20.19
C VAL A 193 -4.00 -19.66 21.06
N ARG A 194 -4.04 -19.07 22.26
CA ARG A 194 -5.15 -19.26 23.19
C ARG A 194 -6.36 -18.45 22.74
N ILE A 195 -7.33 -19.13 22.15
CA ILE A 195 -8.58 -18.55 21.66
C ILE A 195 -9.73 -19.29 22.34
N THR A 196 -10.69 -18.54 22.86
CA THR A 196 -11.91 -19.13 23.44
C THR A 196 -12.69 -19.89 22.36
N GLU A 197 -13.51 -20.88 22.72
CA GLU A 197 -14.53 -21.50 21.82
C GLU A 197 -14.11 -21.67 20.35
N VAL A 198 -13.00 -22.38 20.09
CA VAL A 198 -12.57 -22.73 18.74
C VAL A 198 -13.00 -24.15 18.40
N GLU A 199 -13.52 -24.35 17.20
CA GLU A 199 -13.93 -25.66 16.68
C GLU A 199 -12.85 -26.25 15.77
N ALA A 200 -12.25 -25.43 14.90
CA ALA A 200 -11.14 -25.82 14.01
C ALA A 200 -10.38 -24.59 13.47
N GLY A 201 -9.25 -24.82 12.80
CA GLY A 201 -8.50 -23.80 12.09
C GLY A 201 -7.95 -24.27 10.75
N LEU A 202 -7.65 -23.33 9.86
CA LEU A 202 -6.87 -23.55 8.65
C LEU A 202 -5.65 -22.64 8.72
N PHE A 203 -4.47 -23.23 8.80
CA PHE A 203 -3.20 -22.51 8.89
C PHE A 203 -2.47 -22.55 7.55
N SER A 204 -1.91 -21.41 7.15
CA SER A 204 -0.94 -21.33 6.06
C SER A 204 0.33 -20.64 6.54
N PRO A 205 1.54 -21.15 6.22
CA PRO A 205 2.79 -20.54 6.65
C PRO A 205 3.15 -19.27 5.87
N HIS A 206 2.46 -18.97 4.76
CA HIS A 206 2.82 -17.93 3.78
C HIS A 206 2.38 -16.51 4.16
N GLY A 207 1.93 -16.28 5.39
CA GLY A 207 1.54 -14.96 5.90
C GLY A 207 2.66 -14.30 6.68
N ALA A 208 2.82 -12.99 6.52
CA ALA A 208 3.75 -12.19 7.29
C ALA A 208 3.05 -11.02 8.00
N VAL A 209 3.74 -10.45 8.97
CA VAL A 209 3.42 -9.14 9.54
C VAL A 209 4.49 -8.13 9.12
N ILE A 210 4.07 -6.88 8.96
CA ILE A 210 4.92 -5.75 8.59
C ILE A 210 4.47 -4.51 9.35
N HIS A 211 5.36 -3.51 9.44
CA HIS A 211 5.00 -2.15 9.80
C HIS A 211 4.72 -1.34 8.52
N PRO A 212 3.44 -1.09 8.14
CA PRO A 212 3.10 -0.55 6.82
C PRO A 212 3.70 0.81 6.53
N GLY A 213 3.71 1.69 7.54
CA GLY A 213 4.33 3.02 7.46
C GLY A 213 5.83 2.94 7.13
N LYS A 214 6.60 2.07 7.80
CA LYS A 214 8.02 1.88 7.48
C LYS A 214 8.21 1.34 6.08
N LEU A 215 7.41 0.35 5.67
CA LEU A 215 7.49 -0.23 4.33
C LEU A 215 7.23 0.81 3.24
N VAL A 216 6.12 1.54 3.32
CA VAL A 216 5.72 2.48 2.27
C VAL A 216 6.68 3.68 2.18
N ARG A 217 7.14 4.18 3.33
CA ARG A 217 8.12 5.27 3.38
C ARG A 217 9.51 4.82 2.92
N GLY A 218 9.90 3.59 3.29
CA GLY A 218 11.13 2.97 2.81
C GLY A 218 11.16 2.75 1.30
N LEU A 219 10.06 2.24 0.73
CA LEU A 219 9.90 2.11 -0.72
C LEU A 219 9.97 3.46 -1.43
N ALA A 220 9.31 4.51 -0.88
CA ALA A 220 9.40 5.86 -1.43
C ALA A 220 10.86 6.34 -1.50
N ARG A 221 11.63 6.18 -0.43
CA ARG A 221 13.08 6.51 -0.45
C ARG A 221 13.86 5.63 -1.41
N ALA A 222 13.52 4.35 -1.54
CA ALA A 222 14.22 3.42 -2.44
C ALA A 222 14.07 3.84 -3.91
N VAL A 223 12.87 4.18 -4.35
CA VAL A 223 12.63 4.61 -5.75
C VAL A 223 13.24 5.99 -6.03
N GLU A 224 13.29 6.88 -5.05
CA GLU A 224 13.98 8.17 -5.15
C GLU A 224 15.50 8.02 -5.30
N ARG A 225 16.12 7.13 -4.51
CA ARG A 225 17.55 6.80 -4.68
C ARG A 225 17.88 6.27 -6.06
N ARG A 226 16.91 5.63 -6.72
CA ARG A 226 17.01 5.10 -8.09
C ARG A 226 16.67 6.13 -9.18
N GLY A 227 16.36 7.38 -8.80
CA GLY A 227 16.17 8.50 -9.73
C GLY A 227 14.72 8.85 -10.06
N ALA A 228 13.72 8.19 -9.47
CA ALA A 228 12.32 8.62 -9.61
C ALA A 228 12.08 9.89 -8.78
N THR A 229 11.16 10.74 -9.23
CA THR A 229 10.73 11.92 -8.47
C THR A 229 9.32 11.71 -7.96
N ILE A 230 9.10 11.94 -6.65
CA ILE A 230 7.77 11.89 -6.05
C ILE A 230 7.33 13.32 -5.73
N TYR A 231 6.29 13.78 -6.40
CA TYR A 231 5.62 15.05 -6.13
C TYR A 231 4.45 14.84 -5.19
N GLU A 232 4.56 15.36 -3.98
CA GLU A 232 3.50 15.28 -2.96
C GLU A 232 2.65 16.56 -2.97
N ARG A 233 1.51 16.55 -2.27
CA ARG A 233 0.57 17.71 -2.23
C ARG A 233 0.12 18.17 -3.63
N THR A 234 0.05 17.23 -4.58
CA THR A 234 -0.29 17.50 -5.98
C THR A 234 -1.44 16.57 -6.37
N HIS A 235 -2.65 17.12 -6.46
CA HIS A 235 -3.85 16.35 -6.80
C HIS A 235 -4.05 16.28 -8.31
N VAL A 236 -4.19 15.07 -8.84
CA VAL A 236 -4.51 14.87 -10.26
C VAL A 236 -6.01 15.05 -10.46
N GLU A 237 -6.41 16.04 -11.26
CA GLU A 237 -7.82 16.34 -11.52
C GLU A 237 -8.37 15.60 -12.74
N THR A 238 -7.53 15.38 -13.75
CA THR A 238 -7.90 14.71 -14.99
C THR A 238 -6.69 14.00 -15.60
N TYR A 239 -6.96 13.01 -16.45
CA TYR A 239 -5.97 12.39 -17.32
C TYR A 239 -6.56 12.27 -18.73
N VAL A 240 -5.74 12.50 -19.74
CA VAL A 240 -6.12 12.37 -21.14
C VAL A 240 -5.26 11.28 -21.76
N PRO A 241 -5.83 10.12 -22.12
CA PRO A 241 -5.12 9.12 -22.92
C PRO A 241 -4.73 9.71 -24.29
N GLY A 242 -3.55 9.34 -24.77
CA GLY A 242 -3.12 9.64 -26.14
C GLY A 242 -3.91 8.88 -27.20
#